data_AF-A0A969PX06-F1
#
_entry.id   AF-A0A969PX06-F1
#
_cell.length_a   1.000
_cell.length_b   1.000
_cell.length_c   1.000
_cell.angle_alpha   90.00
_cell.angle_beta   90.00
_cell.angle_gamma   90.00
#
_symmetry.space_group_name_H-M   'P 1'
#
loop_
_entity.id
_entity.type
_entity.pdbx_description
1 polymer ?
#
loop_
_entity_poly.entity_id
_entity_poly.type
_entity_poly.pdbx_seq_one_letter_code
_entity_poly.pdbx_strand_id
1 'polypeptide(L)'
;MTGQITTLCAAWNSIRNGKEPLAPRDDLYLAENFVYMLNGGEPDKIASDAINVYLVLLAEHGMNASTFSSRVTTATTSDMHSAVVTAIGTLKGPAHGGANTEAMRMFLEIGDPANVESWFQTEIKENDRRIMASGQMEVVEESPDG
;
A
#
# COMPACT_ATOMS: atom_id res chain seq x y z
N MET A 1 8.36 -2.03 16.77
CA MET A 1 8.31 -1.52 15.38
C MET A 1 6.94 -1.64 14.74
N THR A 2 6.31 -2.82 14.67
CA THR A 2 5.00 -3.01 14.00
C THR A 2 3.89 -2.06 14.50
N GLY A 3 3.66 -1.98 15.82
CA GLY A 3 2.69 -1.02 16.38
C GLY A 3 3.06 0.45 16.12
N GLN A 4 4.35 0.79 16.20
CA GLN A 4 4.84 2.16 15.96
C GLN A 4 4.53 2.64 14.54
N ILE A 5 4.60 1.76 13.54
CA ILE A 5 4.24 2.10 12.15
C ILE A 5 2.75 2.42 12.05
N THR A 6 1.88 1.62 12.65
CA THR A 6 0.43 1.88 12.63
C THR A 6 0.08 3.21 13.33
N THR A 7 0.71 3.50 14.47
CA THR A 7 0.56 4.78 15.18
C THR A 7 1.07 5.95 14.34
N LEU A 8 2.23 5.81 13.69
CA LEU A 8 2.78 6.86 12.83
C LEU A 8 1.85 7.16 11.63
N CYS A 9 1.31 6.12 10.98
CA CYS A 9 0.37 6.26 9.87
C CYS A 9 -0.93 6.95 10.31
N ALA A 10 -1.51 6.55 11.44
CA ALA A 10 -2.73 7.16 11.96
C ALA A 10 -2.49 8.62 12.39
N ALA A 11 -1.39 8.89 13.10
CA ALA A 11 -0.99 10.22 13.50
C ALA A 11 -0.78 11.15 12.29
N TRP A 12 -0.12 10.67 11.23
CA TRP A 12 0.05 11.41 9.99
C TRP A 12 -1.30 11.75 9.35
N ASN A 13 -2.25 10.80 9.34
CA ASN A 13 -3.60 11.07 8.84
C ASN A 13 -4.34 12.13 9.68
N SER A 14 -4.19 12.13 11.01
CA SER A 14 -4.79 13.17 11.85
C SER A 14 -4.16 14.54 11.57
N ILE A 15 -2.83 14.63 11.57
CA ILE A 15 -2.07 15.88 11.38
C ILE A 15 -2.41 16.53 10.03
N ARG A 16 -2.42 15.75 8.94
CA ARG A 16 -2.73 16.29 7.60
C ARG A 16 -4.17 16.78 7.45
N ASN A 17 -5.07 16.35 8.35
CA ASN A 17 -6.47 16.77 8.40
C ASN A 17 -6.73 17.81 9.51
N GLY A 18 -5.69 18.39 10.11
CA GLY A 18 -5.81 19.40 11.17
C GLY A 18 -6.39 18.86 12.48
N LYS A 19 -6.28 17.55 12.73
CA LYS A 19 -6.74 16.88 13.95
C LYS A 19 -5.55 16.49 14.82
N GLU A 20 -5.78 16.43 16.13
CA GLU A 20 -4.80 15.88 17.07
C GLU A 20 -4.71 14.35 16.95
N PRO A 21 -3.50 13.76 16.93
CA PRO A 21 -3.33 12.31 16.99
C PRO A 21 -3.87 11.71 18.29
N LEU A 22 -4.47 10.52 18.18
CA LEU A 22 -4.88 9.73 19.34
C LEU A 22 -3.74 8.81 19.79
N ALA A 23 -3.55 8.69 21.10
CA ALA A 23 -2.62 7.70 21.67
C ALA A 23 -3.19 6.29 21.47
N PRO A 24 -2.34 5.28 21.19
CA PRO A 24 -2.78 3.90 21.09
C PRO A 24 -3.36 3.40 22.42
N ARG A 25 -4.28 2.45 22.31
CA ARG A 25 -4.89 1.74 23.43
C ARG A 25 -4.26 0.36 23.61
N ASP A 26 -4.10 -0.06 24.86
CA ASP A 26 -3.47 -1.35 25.22
C ASP A 26 -4.50 -2.50 25.32
N ASP A 27 -5.80 -2.18 25.27
CA ASP A 27 -6.91 -3.14 25.33
C ASP A 27 -7.43 -3.58 23.95
N LEU A 28 -6.85 -3.07 22.85
CA LEU A 28 -7.28 -3.34 21.47
C LEU A 28 -6.22 -4.15 20.70
N TYR A 29 -6.66 -5.03 19.80
CA TYR A 29 -5.76 -5.67 18.84
C TYR A 29 -5.24 -4.66 17.80
N LEU A 30 -4.16 -5.00 17.08
CA LEU A 30 -3.46 -4.06 16.19
C LEU A 30 -4.38 -3.37 15.18
N ALA A 31 -5.26 -4.13 14.51
CA ALA A 31 -6.19 -3.60 13.50
C ALA A 31 -7.26 -2.69 14.13
N GLU A 32 -7.84 -3.12 15.25
CA GLU A 32 -8.84 -2.35 16.01
C GLU A 32 -8.23 -1.04 16.54
N ASN A 33 -7.02 -1.11 17.09
CA ASN A 33 -6.29 0.05 17.58
C ASN A 33 -5.97 1.03 16.45
N PHE A 34 -5.65 0.54 15.25
CA PHE A 34 -5.45 1.39 14.07
C PHE A 34 -6.75 2.08 13.64
N VAL A 35 -7.88 1.36 13.58
CA VAL A 35 -9.20 1.94 13.28
C VAL A 35 -9.61 2.98 14.32
N TYR A 36 -9.41 2.67 15.60
CA TYR A 36 -9.62 3.60 16.71
C TYR A 36 -8.77 4.87 16.54
N MET A 37 -7.47 4.76 16.27
CA MET A 37 -6.60 5.93 16.13
C MET A 37 -6.95 6.79 14.89
N LEU A 38 -7.54 6.20 13.84
CA LEU A 38 -7.98 6.93 12.64
C LEU A 38 -9.28 7.72 12.85
N ASN A 39 -10.24 7.14 13.57
CA ASN A 39 -11.62 7.63 13.61
C ASN A 39 -12.03 8.18 14.98
N GLY A 40 -11.35 7.77 16.06
CA GLY A 40 -11.83 7.90 17.43
C GLY A 40 -12.99 6.96 17.75
N GLY A 41 -13.42 6.95 19.01
CA GLY A 41 -14.54 6.12 19.48
C GLY A 41 -14.23 4.63 19.56
N GLU A 42 -15.25 3.78 19.74
CA GLU A 42 -15.06 2.33 19.68
C GLU A 42 -14.84 1.87 18.23
N PRO A 43 -13.86 0.98 17.98
CA PRO A 43 -13.51 0.58 16.63
C PRO A 43 -14.64 -0.24 15.99
N ASP A 44 -15.03 0.15 14.78
CA ASP A 44 -16.03 -0.61 14.02
C ASP A 44 -15.49 -2.00 13.67
N LYS A 45 -16.31 -3.03 13.90
CA LYS A 45 -15.90 -4.42 13.71
C LYS A 45 -15.61 -4.74 12.24
N ILE A 46 -16.45 -4.27 11.33
CA ILE A 46 -16.30 -4.56 9.90
C ILE A 46 -15.03 -3.90 9.37
N ALA A 47 -14.80 -2.64 9.71
CA ALA A 47 -13.57 -1.93 9.36
C ALA A 47 -12.32 -2.60 9.94
N SER A 48 -12.39 -3.04 11.20
CA SER A 48 -11.27 -3.71 11.87
C SER A 48 -10.94 -5.06 11.24
N ASP A 49 -11.95 -5.87 10.90
CA ASP A 49 -11.78 -7.14 10.20
C ASP A 49 -11.16 -6.91 8.81
N ALA A 50 -11.63 -5.91 8.07
CA ALA A 50 -11.11 -5.57 6.75
C ALA A 50 -9.64 -5.11 6.82
N ILE A 51 -9.28 -4.26 7.78
CA ILE A 51 -7.88 -3.86 8.02
C ILE A 51 -7.03 -5.06 8.41
N ASN A 52 -7.53 -5.96 9.26
CA ASN A 52 -6.78 -7.14 9.65
C ASN A 52 -6.46 -8.03 8.43
N VAL A 53 -7.45 -8.29 7.58
CA VAL A 53 -7.26 -9.03 6.32
C VAL A 53 -6.24 -8.33 5.42
N TYR A 54 -6.36 -7.01 5.26
CA TYR A 54 -5.44 -6.22 4.45
C TYR A 54 -3.99 -6.30 4.96
N LEU A 55 -3.78 -6.19 6.28
CA LEU A 55 -2.46 -6.31 6.89
C LEU A 55 -1.86 -7.71 6.69
N VAL A 56 -2.68 -8.76 6.76
CA VAL A 56 -2.24 -10.14 6.49
C VAL A 56 -1.85 -10.32 5.02
N LEU A 57 -2.66 -9.82 4.08
CA LEU A 57 -2.41 -9.96 2.65
C LEU A 57 -1.13 -9.24 2.20
N LEU A 58 -0.79 -8.11 2.81
CA LEU A 58 0.40 -7.34 2.48
C LEU A 58 1.63 -7.69 3.32
N ALA A 59 1.51 -8.67 4.23
CA ALA A 59 2.58 -8.96 5.19
C ALA A 59 3.88 -9.40 4.51
N GLU A 60 3.80 -10.12 3.39
CA GLU A 60 4.97 -10.64 2.69
C GLU A 60 4.68 -10.82 1.20
N HIS A 61 5.66 -10.48 0.36
CA HIS A 61 5.63 -10.70 -1.08
C HIS A 61 7.05 -10.95 -1.63
N GLY A 62 7.68 -11.99 -1.10
CA GLY A 62 9.02 -12.45 -1.44
C GLY A 62 10.10 -11.36 -1.47
N MET A 63 10.96 -11.45 -2.49
CA MET A 63 12.09 -10.53 -2.69
C MET A 63 11.70 -9.33 -3.57
N ASN A 64 10.57 -8.68 -3.26
CA ASN A 64 10.23 -7.41 -3.88
C ASN A 64 11.32 -6.34 -3.63
N ALA A 65 11.32 -5.28 -4.42
CA ALA A 65 12.39 -4.28 -4.43
C ALA A 65 12.66 -3.67 -3.04
N SER A 66 11.62 -3.37 -2.26
CA SER A 66 11.75 -2.84 -0.89
C SER A 66 12.33 -3.86 0.09
N THR A 67 11.96 -5.14 -0.01
CA THR A 67 12.56 -6.21 0.80
C THR A 67 14.03 -6.39 0.45
N PHE A 68 14.38 -6.38 -0.84
CA PHE A 68 15.76 -6.49 -1.30
C PHE A 68 16.62 -5.32 -0.79
N SER A 69 16.15 -4.08 -0.94
CA SER A 69 16.90 -2.90 -0.48
C SER A 69 17.09 -2.86 1.03
N SER A 70 16.06 -3.25 1.80
CA SER A 70 16.16 -3.43 3.26
C SER A 70 17.27 -4.42 3.62
N ARG A 71 17.34 -5.57 2.93
CA ARG A 71 18.38 -6.59 3.20
C ARG A 71 19.79 -6.09 2.87
N VAL A 72 19.96 -5.31 1.80
CA VAL A 72 21.24 -4.67 1.47
C VAL A 72 21.68 -3.72 2.60
N THR A 73 20.77 -2.91 3.13
CA THR A 73 21.07 -2.04 4.29
C THR A 73 21.43 -2.84 5.54
N THR A 74 20.69 -3.91 5.85
CA THR A 74 21.01 -4.75 7.02
C THR A 74 22.35 -5.47 6.86
N ALA A 75 22.74 -5.87 5.64
CA ALA A 75 24.01 -6.54 5.37
C ALA A 75 25.25 -5.67 5.68
N THR A 76 25.09 -4.35 5.77
CA THR A 76 26.16 -3.44 6.20
C THR A 76 26.25 -3.30 7.73
N THR A 77 25.50 -4.10 8.50
CA THR A 77 25.34 -4.01 9.96
C THR A 77 24.64 -2.75 10.46
N SER A 78 23.86 -2.10 9.58
CA SER A 78 22.98 -0.99 9.95
C SER A 78 21.79 -1.45 10.79
N ASP A 79 21.16 -0.52 11.50
CA ASP A 79 20.05 -0.81 12.42
C ASP A 79 18.71 -1.03 11.71
N MET A 80 17.74 -1.55 12.47
CA MET A 80 16.41 -1.91 11.96
C MET A 80 15.62 -0.69 11.46
N HIS A 81 15.76 0.49 12.08
CA HIS A 81 15.07 1.69 11.62
C HIS A 81 15.64 2.16 10.27
N SER A 82 16.96 2.16 10.13
CA SER A 82 17.62 2.46 8.86
C SER A 82 17.17 1.52 7.73
N ALA A 83 17.05 0.22 8.01
CA ALA A 83 16.55 -0.76 7.05
C ALA A 83 15.09 -0.48 6.62
N VAL A 84 14.21 -0.14 7.57
CA VAL A 84 12.81 0.24 7.27
C VAL A 84 12.72 1.54 6.48
N VAL A 85 13.53 2.55 6.82
CA VAL A 85 13.58 3.81 6.08
C VAL A 85 13.99 3.56 4.63
N THR A 86 15.00 2.72 4.38
CA THR A 86 15.39 2.30 3.02
C THR A 86 14.24 1.61 2.29
N ALA A 87 13.56 0.67 2.95
CA ALA A 87 12.43 -0.05 2.37
C ALA A 87 11.30 0.91 1.96
N ILE A 88 10.92 1.84 2.84
CA ILE A 88 9.91 2.88 2.57
C ILE A 88 10.34 3.77 1.40
N GLY A 89 11.61 4.19 1.36
CA GLY A 89 12.16 4.99 0.26
C GLY A 89 12.08 4.28 -1.08
N THR A 90 12.34 2.97 -1.09
CA THR A 90 12.24 2.14 -2.29
C THR A 90 10.78 1.93 -2.70
N LEU A 91 9.89 1.67 -1.74
CA LEU A 91 8.46 1.50 -1.97
C LEU A 91 7.80 2.75 -2.54
N LYS A 92 8.28 3.94 -2.18
CA LYS A 92 7.77 5.22 -2.72
C LYS A 92 7.93 5.35 -4.26
N GLY A 93 8.84 4.59 -4.88
CA GLY A 93 9.09 4.68 -6.32
C GLY A 93 7.86 4.36 -7.18
N PRO A 94 7.65 5.06 -8.31
CA PRO A 94 6.48 4.85 -9.17
C PRO A 94 6.37 3.43 -9.73
N ALA A 95 7.52 2.80 -9.99
CA ALA A 95 7.61 1.42 -10.47
C ALA A 95 7.40 0.35 -9.37
N HIS A 96 7.23 0.77 -8.11
CA HIS A 96 6.94 -0.13 -6.99
C HIS A 96 5.59 0.26 -6.36
N GLY A 97 5.58 0.98 -5.23
CA GLY A 97 4.35 1.36 -4.53
C GLY A 97 3.48 2.39 -5.26
N GLY A 98 3.99 3.03 -6.32
CA GLY A 98 3.20 3.95 -7.15
C GLY A 98 2.13 3.27 -8.01
N ALA A 99 2.24 1.97 -8.27
CA ALA A 99 1.30 1.25 -9.15
C ALA A 99 -0.16 1.38 -8.68
N ASN A 100 -0.43 1.28 -7.38
CA ASN A 100 -1.78 1.44 -6.83
C ASN A 100 -2.33 2.87 -7.00
N THR A 101 -1.45 3.88 -6.92
CA THR A 101 -1.85 5.28 -7.13
C THR A 101 -2.19 5.52 -8.60
N GLU A 102 -1.40 4.96 -9.52
CA GLU A 102 -1.68 5.06 -10.96
C GLU A 102 -2.93 4.30 -11.37
N ALA A 103 -3.19 3.11 -10.79
CA ALA A 103 -4.43 2.38 -11.01
C ALA A 103 -5.66 3.22 -10.58
N MET A 104 -5.59 3.87 -9.41
CA MET A 104 -6.66 4.76 -8.95
C MET A 104 -6.84 5.98 -9.87
N ARG A 105 -5.74 6.56 -10.39
CA ARG A 105 -5.82 7.64 -11.38
C ARG A 105 -6.53 7.20 -12.66
N MET A 106 -6.21 6.02 -13.18
CA MET A 106 -6.91 5.47 -14.35
C MET A 106 -8.40 5.32 -14.09
N PHE A 107 -8.81 4.81 -12.93
CA PHE A 107 -10.24 4.72 -12.60
C PHE A 107 -10.92 6.09 -12.53
N LEU A 108 -10.25 7.10 -11.96
CA LEU A 108 -10.76 8.46 -11.90
C LEU A 108 -10.84 9.13 -13.27
N GLU A 109 -9.90 8.84 -14.17
CA GLU A 109 -9.91 9.32 -15.56
C GLU A 109 -11.04 8.70 -16.38
N ILE A 110 -11.28 7.39 -16.20
CA ILE A 110 -12.40 6.68 -16.85
C ILE A 110 -13.75 7.23 -16.36
N GLY A 111 -13.89 7.41 -15.05
CA GLY A 111 -15.07 7.98 -14.39
C GLY A 111 -16.28 7.05 -14.36
N ASP A 112 -16.82 6.69 -15.52
CA ASP A 112 -18.01 5.84 -15.68
C ASP A 112 -17.68 4.54 -16.43
N PRO A 113 -18.24 3.38 -16.04
CA PRO A 113 -18.04 2.11 -16.73
C PRO A 113 -18.31 2.15 -18.25
N ALA A 114 -19.24 2.99 -18.72
CA ALA A 114 -19.53 3.15 -20.14
C ALA A 114 -18.36 3.74 -20.95
N ASN A 115 -17.42 4.44 -20.29
CA ASN A 115 -16.28 5.09 -20.94
C ASN A 115 -15.05 4.16 -21.08
N VAL A 116 -15.09 2.97 -20.48
CA VAL A 116 -13.94 2.04 -20.41
C VAL A 116 -13.43 1.70 -21.81
N GLU A 117 -14.32 1.36 -22.74
CA GLU A 117 -13.93 0.98 -24.10
C GLU A 117 -13.22 2.12 -24.83
N SER A 118 -13.80 3.33 -24.81
CA SER A 118 -13.19 4.49 -25.44
C SER A 118 -11.84 4.86 -24.82
N TRP A 119 -11.75 4.82 -23.48
CA TRP A 119 -10.51 5.13 -22.77
C TRP A 119 -9.43 4.09 -23.10
N PHE A 120 -9.78 2.81 -23.18
CA PHE A 120 -8.85 1.74 -23.51
C PHE A 120 -8.28 1.88 -24.94
N GLN A 121 -9.13 2.17 -25.93
CA GLN A 121 -8.67 2.36 -27.30
C GLN A 121 -7.69 3.54 -27.39
N THR A 122 -8.01 4.69 -26.80
CA THR A 122 -7.13 5.85 -26.86
C THR A 122 -5.87 5.69 -26.02
N GLU A 123 -6.00 5.36 -24.74
CA GLU A 123 -4.85 5.39 -23.83
C GLU A 123 -3.93 4.18 -24.00
N ILE A 124 -4.48 2.99 -24.18
CA ILE A 124 -3.70 1.75 -24.24
C ILE A 124 -3.29 1.42 -25.68
N LYS A 125 -4.21 1.49 -26.65
CA LYS A 125 -3.91 1.10 -28.04
C LYS A 125 -3.22 2.19 -28.85
N GLU A 126 -3.64 3.44 -28.72
CA GLU A 126 -3.08 4.55 -29.50
C GLU A 126 -1.90 5.21 -28.80
N ASN A 127 -2.02 5.47 -27.49
CA ASN A 127 -0.99 6.18 -26.71
C ASN A 127 0.04 5.25 -26.01
N ASP A 128 -0.07 3.93 -26.17
CA ASP A 128 0.82 2.90 -25.60
C ASP A 128 1.02 3.02 -24.08
N ARG A 129 0.00 3.52 -23.36
CA ARG A 129 0.04 3.57 -21.90
C ARG A 129 -0.10 2.16 -21.35
N ARG A 130 0.70 1.84 -20.32
CA ARG A 130 0.61 0.54 -19.64
C ARG A 130 -0.58 0.52 -18.69
N ILE A 131 -1.25 -0.62 -18.61
CA ILE A 131 -2.25 -0.87 -17.56
C ILE A 131 -1.49 -1.11 -16.25
N MET A 132 -1.81 -0.32 -15.24
CA MET A 132 -1.23 -0.47 -13.91
C MET A 132 -2.21 -1.28 -13.04
N ALA A 133 -1.75 -2.43 -12.56
CA ALA A 133 -2.37 -3.18 -11.47
C ALA A 133 -1.36 -3.29 -10.31
N SER A 134 -1.79 -3.73 -9.12
CA SER A 134 -0.89 -3.94 -7.97
C SER A 134 0.38 -4.67 -8.42
N GLY A 135 1.52 -3.98 -8.35
CA GLY A 135 2.71 -4.25 -9.14
C GLY A 135 3.29 -5.66 -9.02
N GLN A 136 2.86 -6.55 -9.90
CA GLN A 136 3.59 -7.77 -10.19
C GLN A 136 4.37 -7.58 -11.50
N MET A 137 5.70 -7.55 -11.37
CA MET A 137 6.61 -7.95 -12.44
C MET A 137 6.94 -9.43 -12.27
N GLU A 138 5.93 -10.27 -12.02
CA GLU A 138 5.95 -11.63 -12.52
C GLU A 138 5.21 -11.56 -13.85
N VAL A 139 5.97 -11.64 -14.95
CA VAL A 139 5.38 -12.08 -16.20
C VAL A 139 4.92 -13.50 -15.92
N VAL A 140 3.63 -13.67 -15.65
CA VAL A 140 3.00 -14.97 -15.87
C VAL A 140 3.00 -15.12 -17.39
N GLU A 141 4.04 -15.78 -17.89
CA GLU A 141 4.00 -16.33 -19.23
C GLU A 141 2.94 -17.42 -19.16
N GLU A 142 1.71 -17.12 -19.59
CA GLU A 142 0.78 -18.18 -19.94
C GLU A 142 1.48 -19.04 -20.99
N SER A 143 1.81 -20.26 -20.58
CA SER A 143 2.36 -21.27 -21.49
C SER A 143 1.35 -21.48 -22.61
N PRO A 144 1.75 -21.51 -23.91
CA PRO A 144 0.81 -21.63 -25.03
C PRO A 144 0.09 -22.99 -25.17
N ASP A 145 0.06 -23.82 -24.13
CA ASP A 145 -0.26 -25.24 -24.25
C ASP A 145 -1.27 -25.68 -23.16
N GLY A 146 -2.56 -25.73 -23.52
CA GLY A 146 -3.63 -26.34 -22.72
C GLY A 146 -5.03 -26.00 -23.16
#